data_AF-A0A810BLA6-F1
#
_entry.id   AF-A0A810BLA6-F1
#
_cell.length_a   1.000
_cell.length_b   1.000
_cell.length_c   1.000
_cell.angle_alpha   90.00
_cell.angle_beta   90.00
_cell.angle_gamma   90.00
#
_symmetry.space_group_name_H-M   'P 1'
#
loop_
_entity.id
_entity.type
_entity.pdbx_description
1 polymer ?
#
loop_
_entity_poly.entity_id
_entity_poly.type
_entity_poly.pdbx_seq_one_letter_code
_entity_poly.pdbx_strand_id
1 'polypeptide(L)' 'MAKGGIAEAELHCVVGNERARRFYERMGWHHKADIMEQVAGEHGQTDVPFWCMTKVLTL' A
#
# COMPACT_ATOMS: atom_id res chain seq x y z
N MET A 1 18.72 -4.18 0.98
CA MET A 1 18.40 -4.02 2.40
C MET A 1 18.07 -2.56 2.70
N ALA A 2 16.94 -2.29 3.36
CA ALA A 2 16.65 -0.96 3.89
C ALA A 2 17.60 -0.61 5.04
N LYS A 3 17.99 0.67 5.18
CA LYS A 3 18.79 1.10 6.33
C LYS A 3 17.96 0.89 7.61
N GLY A 4 18.50 0.16 8.59
CA GLY A 4 17.86 -0.05 9.89
C GLY A 4 17.33 -1.45 10.18
N GLY A 5 17.68 -2.47 9.40
CA GLY A 5 17.28 -3.86 9.69
C GLY A 5 15.79 -4.17 9.43
N ILE A 6 15.12 -3.30 8.67
CA ILE A 6 13.71 -3.50 8.29
C ILE A 6 13.63 -4.59 7.23
N ALA A 7 12.88 -5.65 7.54
CA ALA A 7 12.73 -6.84 6.70
C ALA A 7 11.57 -6.75 5.69
N GLU A 8 10.54 -5.95 6.00
CA GLU A 8 9.34 -5.79 5.17
C GLU A 8 9.00 -4.30 5.03
N ALA A 9 8.67 -3.87 3.82
CA ALA A 9 8.04 -2.58 3.56
C ALA A 9 6.53 -2.75 3.38
N GLU A 10 5.79 -1.71 3.73
CA GLU A 10 4.34 -1.62 3.53
C GLU A 10 4.01 -0.35 2.72
N LEU A 11 3.01 -0.45 1.84
CA LEU A 11 2.44 0.68 1.13
C LEU A 11 0.92 0.52 1.06
N HIS A 12 0.21 1.64 1.01
CA HIS A 12 -1.24 1.67 0.87
C HIS A 12 -1.61 2.22 -0.50
N CYS A 13 -2.38 1.45 -1.27
CA CYS A 13 -2.83 1.81 -2.61
C CYS A 13 -4.35 1.91 -2.64
N VAL A 14 -4.91 3.07 -3.02
CA VAL A 14 -6.37 3.30 -3.03
C VAL A 14 -7.07 2.22 -3.88
N VAL A 15 -8.14 1.63 -3.34
CA VAL A 15 -8.98 0.68 -4.08
C VAL A 15 -9.61 1.36 -5.28
N GLY A 16 -9.58 0.70 -6.44
CA GLY A 16 -10.00 1.28 -7.72
C GLY A 16 -8.85 1.91 -8.53
N ASN A 17 -7.62 1.90 -8.01
CA ASN A 17 -6.43 2.26 -8.79
C ASN A 17 -5.69 0.99 -9.28
N GLU A 18 -6.35 0.19 -10.12
CA GLU A 18 -5.84 -1.12 -10.55
C GLU A 18 -4.54 -0.99 -11.34
N ARG A 19 -4.33 0.15 -12.03
CA ARG A 19 -3.08 0.41 -12.74
C ARG A 19 -1.90 0.51 -11.76
N ALA A 20 -2.06 1.22 -10.65
CA ALA A 20 -1.03 1.31 -9.60
C ALA A 20 -0.83 -0.05 -8.92
N ARG A 21 -1.90 -0.74 -8.54
CA ARG A 21 -1.81 -2.09 -7.94
C ARG A 21 -1.01 -3.06 -8.82
N ARG A 22 -1.37 -3.18 -10.11
CA ARG A 22 -0.66 -4.04 -11.06
C ARG A 22 0.81 -3.63 -11.24
N PHE A 23 1.10 -2.33 -11.17
CA PHE A 23 2.49 -1.86 -11.21
C PHE A 23 3.27 -2.36 -9.99
N TYR A 24 2.73 -2.19 -8.78
CA TYR A 24 3.40 -2.65 -7.55
C TYR A 24 3.53 -4.17 -7.51
N GLU A 25 2.51 -4.92 -7.91
CA GLU A 25 2.58 -6.39 -8.00
C GLU A 25 3.73 -6.85 -8.91
N ARG A 26 3.91 -6.21 -10.07
CA ARG A 26 5.06 -6.50 -10.96
C ARG A 26 6.41 -6.16 -10.33
N MET A 27 6.46 -5.20 -9.41
CA MET A 27 7.67 -4.83 -8.69
C MET A 27 7.91 -5.71 -7.44
N GLY A 28 7.13 -6.79 -7.27
CA GLY A 28 7.28 -7.75 -6.17
C GLY A 28 6.58 -7.33 -4.88
N TRP A 29 5.58 -6.45 -4.95
CA TRP A 29 4.68 -6.19 -3.83
C TRP A 29 3.52 -7.17 -3.84
N HIS A 30 3.00 -7.51 -2.68
CA HIS A 30 1.91 -8.47 -2.51
C HIS A 30 0.78 -7.83 -1.72
N HIS A 31 -0.45 -8.06 -2.16
CA HIS A 31 -1.62 -7.65 -1.39
C HIS A 31 -1.70 -8.47 -0.09
N LYS A 32 -1.85 -7.77 1.04
CA LYS A 32 -1.91 -8.35 2.38
C LYS A 32 -3.31 -8.23 2.98
N ALA A 33 -3.95 -7.07 2.82
CA ALA A 33 -5.27 -6.80 3.37
C ALA A 33 -5.95 -5.61 2.66
N ASP A 34 -7.25 -5.48 2.86
CA ASP A 34 -8.00 -4.25 2.60
C ASP A 34 -8.15 -3.50 3.93
N ILE A 35 -7.83 -2.21 3.93
CA ILE A 35 -7.86 -1.35 5.12
C ILE A 35 -8.64 -0.07 4.82
N MET A 36 -9.19 0.55 5.87
CA MET A 36 -9.84 1.86 5.78
C MET A 36 -8.92 2.92 6.41
N GLU A 37 -8.70 4.02 5.71
CA GLU A 37 -7.96 5.17 6.24
C GLU A 37 -8.76 6.46 6.09
N GLN A 38 -8.63 7.35 7.06
CA GLN A 38 -9.19 8.70 6.99
C GLN A 38 -8.26 9.59 6.18
N VAL A 39 -8.76 10.11 5.06
CA VAL A 39 -8.01 10.98 4.15
C VAL A 39 -8.74 12.32 4.03
N ALA A 40 -7.98 13.42 3.95
CA ALA A 40 -8.53 14.73 3.66
C ALA A 40 -9.14 14.74 2.25
N GLY A 41 -10.46 14.87 2.17
CA GLY A 41 -11.21 15.16 0.95
C GLY A 41 -11.69 16.61 0.89
N GLU A 42 -12.35 16.99 -0.21
CA GLU A 42 -12.83 18.36 -0.46
C GLU A 42 -13.83 18.86 0.61
N HIS A 43 -14.52 17.95 1.28
CA HIS A 43 -15.54 18.26 2.29
C HIS A 43 -15.15 17.85 3.72
N GLY A 44 -13.87 17.57 3.95
CA GLY A 44 -13.35 17.11 5.24
C GLY A 44 -12.78 15.69 5.17
N GLN A 45 -12.56 15.09 6.34
CA GLN A 45 -12.02 13.72 6.42
C GLN A 45 -13.04 12.71 5.89
N THR A 46 -12.58 11.77 5.07
CA THR A 46 -13.39 10.71 4.47
C THR A 46 -12.69 9.38 4.65
N ASP A 47 -13.45 8.36 5.03
CA ASP A 47 -12.99 6.98 5.03
C ASP A 47 -12.79 6.48 3.60
N VAL A 48 -11.56 6.13 3.25
CA VAL A 48 -11.18 5.63 1.93
C VAL A 48 -10.62 4.22 2.06
N PRO A 49 -11.08 3.25 1.25
CA PRO A 49 -10.50 1.92 1.22
C PRO A 49 -9.15 1.91 0.49
N PHE A 50 -8.17 1.25 1.08
CA PHE A 50 -6.85 0.99 0.50
C PHE A 50 -6.54 -0.51 0.50
N TRP A 51 -5.89 -0.97 -0.56
CA TRP A 51 -5.09 -2.19 -0.54
C TRP A 51 -3.81 -1.93 0.25
N CYS A 52 -3.66 -2.60 1.39
CA CYS A 52 -2.39 -2.72 2.09
C CYS A 52 -1.53 -3.75 1.35
N MET A 53 -0.36 -3.32 0.88
CA MET A 53 0.57 -4.16 0.14
C MET A 53 1.92 -4.21 0.82
N THR A 54 2.56 -5.38 0.88
CA THR A 54 3.89 -5.55 1.48
C THR A 54 4.92 -6.11 0.52
N LYS A 55 6.18 -5.88 0.83
CA LYS A 55 7.32 -6.41 0.09
C LYS A 55 8.48 -6.72 1.02
N VAL A 56 9.03 -7.93 0.92
CA VAL A 56 10.26 -8.33 1.61
C VAL A 56 11.46 -7.55 1.04
N LEU A 57 12.27 -6.97 1.92
CA LEU A 57 13.42 -6.11 1.60
C LEU A 57 14.78 -6.78 1.82
N THR A 58 14.77 -7.97 2.40
CA THR A 58 15.94 -8.84 2.58
C THR A 58 16.09 -9.77 1.38
N LEU A 59 17.32 -9.87 0.86
CA LEU A 59 17.77 -11.00 0.04
C LEU A 59 18.39 -12.02 0.98
#